data_AF-A0AAF0JFE4-F1
#
_entry.id   AF-A0AAF0JFE4-F1
#
_cell.length_a   1.000
_cell.length_b   1.000
_cell.length_c   1.000
_cell.angle_alpha   90.00
_cell.angle_beta   90.00
_cell.angle_gamma   90.00
#
_symmetry.space_group_name_H-M   'P 1'
#
loop_
_entity.id
_entity.type
_entity.pdbx_description
1 polymer ?
#
loop_
_entity_poly.entity_id
_entity_poly.type
_entity_poly.pdbx_seq_one_letter_code
_entity_poly.pdbx_strand_id
1 'polypeptide(L)'
;MENASNTTGADNAEKDQDLPTSDIPDTNPNSTDMQPTETIARDASEVAKLRQELEQAHTERDQFEASYNALLEKLAHMRTTVGARLTQDAEELDRREQQIERLTLQVGEIETTNTQLQEELSLSHKELERTIAELDTLRVQAANTASNDANHELHHLETRCKELQEICNTNHQEIERQARALQEERSWREDLETEAQRTEAALNAAKEREAQWQSSINQEKQVARQLQQALEELQISECFLIDLSAQEREERRMAQEMQSQVDRADSELEACKLRIHDMERELDSAREATEKYSALQVEVKEKNLLIGKLRHEAVILNEHLTEALRLVRRDASEAMVDRRLVTNLILQFLTAPRADSKRFEILRVIASVLQWDDEQQEKAGLQKQNPRAGIRFLGFGGGGGKPSSSNATTSASGDESVSNLFVEFLLSEVERSEASKSPSAPTESTSQSSFDLHRLAQLDEQPSDRTPS
;
A
#
# COMPACT_ATOMS: atom_id res chain seq x y z
N MET A 1 -16.22 -94.17 85.71
CA MET A 1 -17.22 -95.12 85.18
C MET A 1 -16.44 -96.29 84.60
N GLU A 2 -16.91 -97.53 84.82
CA GLU A 2 -16.78 -98.70 83.90
C GLU A 2 -15.38 -99.20 83.42
N ASN A 3 -15.13 -100.51 83.23
CA ASN A 3 -15.81 -101.73 83.72
C ASN A 3 -14.91 -102.99 83.52
N ALA A 4 -15.06 -104.02 84.39
CA ALA A 4 -14.67 -105.44 84.20
C ALA A 4 -13.16 -105.77 83.90
N SER A 5 -12.65 -107.03 83.91
CA SER A 5 -13.24 -108.39 84.01
C SER A 5 -12.30 -109.43 84.69
N ASN A 6 -12.87 -110.49 85.31
CA ASN A 6 -12.45 -111.93 85.41
C ASN A 6 -11.05 -112.33 85.96
N THR A 7 -10.85 -113.24 86.95
CA THR A 7 -11.14 -114.72 87.14
C THR A 7 -10.12 -115.66 86.41
N THR A 8 -9.74 -116.90 86.83
CA THR A 8 -10.32 -117.92 87.77
C THR A 8 -9.28 -118.99 88.23
N GLY A 9 -9.40 -119.57 89.45
CA GLY A 9 -8.89 -120.92 89.88
C GLY A 9 -7.37 -121.13 90.10
N ALA A 10 -6.82 -122.23 90.68
CA ALA A 10 -7.28 -123.41 91.48
C ALA A 10 -6.00 -124.23 91.91
N ASP A 11 -5.90 -125.29 92.74
CA ASP A 11 -6.79 -126.08 93.65
C ASP A 11 -5.94 -126.98 94.64
N ASN A 12 -6.58 -127.77 95.54
CA ASN A 12 -6.05 -128.80 96.50
C ASN A 12 -5.26 -128.31 97.76
N ALA A 13 -5.35 -128.84 99.00
CA ALA A 13 -5.66 -130.18 99.61
C ALA A 13 -4.43 -131.13 99.73
N GLU A 14 -4.14 -131.88 100.82
CA GLU A 14 -4.78 -132.16 102.13
C GLU A 14 -3.75 -132.78 103.13
N LYS A 15 -4.07 -132.86 104.45
CA LYS A 15 -3.85 -134.02 105.37
C LYS A 15 -2.79 -134.00 106.51
N ASP A 16 -3.23 -134.40 107.71
CA ASP A 16 -2.50 -134.57 108.98
C ASP A 16 -1.90 -135.99 109.20
N GLN A 17 -1.03 -136.16 110.22
CA GLN A 17 -1.16 -137.22 111.26
C GLN A 17 -0.12 -137.14 112.42
N ASP A 18 -0.38 -137.88 113.51
CA ASP A 18 0.07 -137.59 114.88
C ASP A 18 0.96 -138.65 115.59
N LEU A 19 1.94 -138.14 116.37
CA LEU A 19 2.29 -138.55 117.76
C LEU A 19 2.70 -140.06 118.03
N PRO A 20 2.77 -140.60 119.28
CA PRO A 20 4.11 -140.75 119.92
C PRO A 20 4.31 -142.02 120.81
N THR A 21 5.21 -141.91 121.80
CA THR A 21 5.30 -142.61 123.11
C THR A 21 5.85 -144.04 123.23
N SER A 22 6.42 -144.28 124.41
CA SER A 22 6.79 -145.57 125.01
C SER A 22 6.18 -145.67 126.43
N ASP A 23 6.14 -146.89 126.99
CA ASP A 23 6.44 -147.27 128.40
C ASP A 23 5.59 -148.46 128.92
N ILE A 24 5.90 -148.90 130.15
CA ILE A 24 5.58 -150.20 130.78
C ILE A 24 4.64 -150.00 131.99
N PRO A 25 3.97 -151.04 132.51
CA PRO A 25 3.73 -151.11 133.97
C PRO A 25 3.90 -152.50 134.64
N ASP A 26 3.79 -152.50 135.98
CA ASP A 26 4.00 -153.54 137.01
C ASP A 26 2.92 -154.69 137.02
N THR A 27 2.74 -155.62 138.01
CA THR A 27 2.94 -155.62 139.49
C THR A 27 2.95 -157.04 140.16
N ASN A 28 3.26 -157.06 141.47
CA ASN A 28 3.27 -158.15 142.50
C ASN A 28 1.82 -158.58 142.97
N PRO A 29 1.50 -159.36 144.06
CA PRO A 29 2.24 -160.30 144.97
C PRO A 29 1.47 -161.61 145.44
N ASN A 30 2.08 -162.45 146.33
CA ASN A 30 1.56 -162.93 147.66
C ASN A 30 1.46 -164.46 148.05
N SER A 31 1.94 -164.78 149.29
CA SER A 31 1.54 -165.78 150.35
C SER A 31 1.37 -167.34 150.21
N THR A 32 2.21 -168.10 150.98
CA THR A 32 1.90 -169.08 152.09
C THR A 32 1.12 -170.43 151.90
N ASP A 33 1.63 -171.61 152.41
CA ASP A 33 1.00 -172.46 153.49
C ASP A 33 1.72 -173.78 154.03
N MET A 34 1.51 -174.05 155.34
CA MET A 34 1.48 -175.24 156.29
C MET A 34 2.12 -176.69 156.21
N GLN A 35 2.56 -177.17 157.42
CA GLN A 35 2.42 -178.52 158.11
C GLN A 35 3.26 -179.81 157.76
N PRO A 36 3.31 -180.90 158.61
CA PRO A 36 3.09 -181.11 160.08
C PRO A 36 4.08 -182.11 160.83
N THR A 37 3.79 -182.46 162.12
CA THR A 37 4.30 -183.58 163.00
C THR A 37 5.71 -183.51 163.65
N GLU A 38 6.02 -184.19 164.79
CA GLU A 38 5.35 -184.33 166.11
C GLU A 38 6.37 -184.72 167.24
N THR A 39 6.08 -184.38 168.51
CA THR A 39 6.54 -184.94 169.84
C THR A 39 7.82 -185.84 169.95
N ILE A 40 8.79 -185.70 170.90
CA ILE A 40 8.91 -185.12 172.27
C ILE A 40 10.39 -184.73 172.58
N ALA A 41 10.66 -183.94 173.64
CA ALA A 41 12.00 -183.54 174.18
C ALA A 41 12.80 -182.53 173.33
N ARG A 42 12.32 -181.28 173.12
CA ARG A 42 12.28 -180.11 174.04
C ARG A 42 13.65 -179.50 174.44
N ASP A 43 13.68 -178.16 174.37
CA ASP A 43 14.54 -177.22 175.11
C ASP A 43 16.04 -177.01 174.70
N ALA A 44 16.50 -177.52 173.55
CA ALA A 44 17.90 -177.28 173.08
C ALA A 44 18.07 -176.76 171.64
N SER A 45 17.06 -176.83 170.76
CA SER A 45 17.25 -176.64 169.31
C SER A 45 16.94 -175.23 168.77
N GLU A 46 16.22 -174.39 169.51
CA GLU A 46 15.66 -173.13 168.98
C GLU A 46 16.73 -172.04 168.76
N VAL A 47 17.78 -172.05 169.59
CA VAL A 47 18.91 -171.08 169.53
C VAL A 47 19.69 -171.15 168.20
N ALA A 48 19.65 -172.28 167.50
CA ALA A 48 20.37 -172.44 166.23
C ALA A 48 19.71 -171.68 165.06
N LYS A 49 18.37 -171.65 165.00
CA LYS A 49 17.62 -171.05 163.88
C LYS A 49 17.72 -169.53 163.86
N LEU A 50 17.54 -168.91 165.04
CA LEU A 50 17.63 -167.45 165.23
C LEU A 50 18.97 -166.84 164.79
N ARG A 51 20.06 -167.62 164.75
CA ARG A 51 21.35 -167.16 164.23
C ARG A 51 21.41 -167.12 162.70
N GLN A 52 20.74 -168.05 162.02
CA GLN A 52 20.70 -168.09 160.57
C GLN A 52 19.84 -166.94 160.01
N GLU A 53 18.72 -166.65 160.65
CA GLU A 53 17.84 -165.53 160.32
C GLU A 53 18.55 -164.17 160.50
N LEU A 54 19.38 -164.03 161.54
CA LEU A 54 20.16 -162.82 161.80
C LEU A 54 21.28 -162.60 160.77
N GLU A 55 21.96 -163.65 160.31
CA GLU A 55 22.97 -163.56 159.25
C GLU A 55 22.32 -163.14 157.91
N GLN A 56 21.16 -163.70 157.57
CA GLN A 56 20.41 -163.34 156.36
C GLN A 56 20.01 -161.85 156.38
N ALA A 57 19.44 -161.36 157.47
CA ALA A 57 19.09 -159.95 157.64
C ALA A 57 20.30 -159.00 157.50
N HIS A 58 21.49 -159.41 157.94
CA HIS A 58 22.72 -158.65 157.69
C HIS A 58 23.11 -158.64 156.20
N THR A 59 23.06 -159.77 155.49
CA THR A 59 23.37 -159.80 154.05
C THR A 59 22.35 -159.03 153.19
N GLU A 60 21.09 -158.97 153.62
CA GLU A 60 20.04 -158.15 152.98
C GLU A 60 20.29 -156.66 153.23
N ARG A 61 20.58 -156.27 154.48
CA ARG A 61 20.99 -154.90 154.84
C ARG A 61 22.18 -154.44 153.99
N ASP A 62 23.22 -155.26 153.85
CA ASP A 62 24.45 -154.87 153.13
C ASP A 62 24.18 -154.72 151.62
N GLN A 63 23.27 -155.51 151.06
CA GLN A 63 22.76 -155.31 149.69
C GLN A 63 21.94 -154.02 149.57
N PHE A 64 21.10 -153.68 150.54
CA PHE A 64 20.36 -152.42 150.56
C PHE A 64 21.31 -151.21 150.73
N GLU A 65 22.28 -151.25 151.63
CA GLU A 65 23.31 -150.22 151.80
C GLU A 65 24.15 -150.04 150.52
N ALA A 66 24.55 -151.12 149.85
CA ALA A 66 25.23 -151.06 148.55
C ALA A 66 24.33 -150.45 147.46
N SER A 67 23.04 -150.82 147.41
CA SER A 67 22.08 -150.25 146.44
C SER A 67 21.83 -148.76 146.68
N TYR A 68 21.78 -148.34 147.95
CA TYR A 68 21.59 -146.96 148.37
C TYR A 68 22.83 -146.10 148.06
N ASN A 69 24.03 -146.63 148.31
CA ASN A 69 25.28 -145.96 147.94
C ASN A 69 25.44 -145.86 146.41
N ALA A 70 25.11 -146.90 145.64
CA ALA A 70 25.10 -146.83 144.17
C ALA A 70 24.03 -145.86 143.62
N LEU A 71 22.90 -145.71 144.32
CA LEU A 71 21.91 -144.67 144.03
C LEU A 71 22.44 -143.27 144.38
N LEU A 72 23.11 -143.09 145.51
CA LEU A 72 23.74 -141.82 145.88
C LEU A 72 24.87 -141.42 144.93
N GLU A 73 25.70 -142.37 144.48
CA GLU A 73 26.72 -142.13 143.46
C GLU A 73 26.09 -141.75 142.11
N LYS A 74 25.02 -142.44 141.68
CA LYS A 74 24.25 -142.02 140.50
C LYS A 74 23.60 -140.65 140.68
N LEU A 75 23.07 -140.33 141.85
CA LEU A 75 22.42 -139.05 142.13
C LEU A 75 23.45 -137.91 142.21
N ALA A 76 24.63 -138.16 142.79
CA ALA A 76 25.77 -137.23 142.77
C ALA A 76 26.35 -137.05 141.36
N HIS A 77 26.46 -138.13 140.57
CA HIS A 77 26.90 -138.07 139.18
C HIS A 77 25.89 -137.35 138.30
N MET A 78 24.58 -137.59 138.45
CA MET A 78 23.54 -136.81 137.78
C MET A 78 23.57 -135.35 138.24
N ARG A 79 23.64 -135.06 139.54
CA ARG A 79 23.73 -133.69 140.06
C ARG A 79 24.95 -132.93 139.53
N THR A 80 26.09 -133.59 139.33
CA THR A 80 27.29 -132.96 138.77
C THR A 80 27.26 -132.85 137.24
N THR A 81 26.81 -133.88 136.51
CA THR A 81 26.73 -133.84 135.04
C THR A 81 25.54 -133.02 134.52
N VAL A 82 24.36 -133.15 135.12
CA VAL A 82 23.20 -132.29 134.83
C VAL A 82 23.42 -130.88 135.37
N GLY A 83 24.09 -130.72 136.52
CA GLY A 83 24.50 -129.40 137.01
C GLY A 83 25.45 -128.69 136.04
N ALA A 84 26.52 -129.38 135.61
CA ALA A 84 27.47 -128.84 134.64
C ALA A 84 26.83 -128.58 133.25
N ARG A 85 25.92 -129.44 132.80
CA ARG A 85 25.14 -129.21 131.58
C ARG A 85 24.21 -128.02 131.72
N LEU A 86 23.43 -127.90 132.79
CA LEU A 86 22.56 -126.75 133.00
C LEU A 86 23.35 -125.43 133.09
N THR A 87 24.57 -125.42 133.65
CA THR A 87 25.44 -124.24 133.56
C THR A 87 25.99 -124.00 132.16
N GLN A 88 26.37 -125.04 131.42
CA GLN A 88 26.83 -124.90 130.03
C GLN A 88 25.69 -124.43 129.11
N ASP A 89 24.52 -125.03 129.21
CA ASP A 89 23.31 -124.71 128.45
C ASP A 89 22.84 -123.29 128.77
N ALA A 90 22.93 -122.85 130.03
CA ALA A 90 22.69 -121.46 130.42
C ALA A 90 23.74 -120.49 129.83
N GLU A 91 25.04 -120.78 129.92
CA GLU A 91 26.06 -119.95 129.28
C GLU A 91 25.95 -119.95 127.73
N GLU A 92 25.49 -121.04 127.12
CA GLU A 92 25.24 -121.11 125.68
C GLU A 92 23.97 -120.33 125.31
N LEU A 93 22.91 -120.36 126.12
CA LEU A 93 21.75 -119.48 125.99
C LEU A 93 22.16 -118.00 126.13
N ASP A 94 22.88 -117.60 127.18
CA ASP A 94 23.41 -116.25 127.37
C ASP A 94 24.20 -115.76 126.13
N ARG A 95 25.05 -116.63 125.54
CA ARG A 95 25.80 -116.33 124.32
C ARG A 95 24.90 -116.16 123.10
N ARG A 96 23.83 -116.95 122.97
CA ARG A 96 22.86 -116.81 121.87
C ARG A 96 21.95 -115.60 122.08
N GLU A 97 21.52 -115.30 123.30
CA GLU A 97 20.73 -114.12 123.63
C GLU A 97 21.54 -112.83 123.36
N GLN A 98 22.80 -112.76 123.80
CA GLN A 98 23.70 -111.66 123.42
C GLN A 98 23.95 -111.56 121.91
N GLN A 99 23.96 -112.70 121.19
CA GLN A 99 24.09 -112.69 119.73
C GLN A 99 22.79 -112.21 119.05
N ILE A 100 21.62 -112.62 119.55
CA ILE A 100 20.29 -112.18 119.08
C ILE A 100 20.11 -110.69 119.37
N GLU A 101 20.49 -110.21 120.55
CA GLU A 101 20.45 -108.79 120.92
C GLU A 101 21.33 -107.96 119.96
N ARG A 102 22.60 -108.36 119.76
CA ARG A 102 23.49 -107.67 118.81
C ARG A 102 22.96 -107.68 117.37
N LEU A 103 22.41 -108.81 116.91
CA LEU A 103 21.80 -108.90 115.58
C LEU A 103 20.51 -108.08 115.49
N THR A 104 19.71 -107.99 116.55
CA THR A 104 18.47 -107.19 116.59
C THR A 104 18.80 -105.70 116.58
N LEU A 105 19.82 -105.28 117.32
CA LEU A 105 20.36 -103.91 117.26
C LEU A 105 20.89 -103.59 115.86
N GLN A 106 21.70 -104.47 115.27
CA GLN A 106 22.20 -104.28 113.89
C GLN A 106 21.09 -104.25 112.84
N VAL A 107 20.05 -105.08 112.98
CA VAL A 107 18.86 -105.02 112.12
C VAL A 107 18.13 -103.70 112.30
N GLY A 108 17.92 -103.22 113.54
CA GLY A 108 17.31 -101.90 113.79
C GLY A 108 18.13 -100.72 113.28
N GLU A 109 19.46 -100.79 113.36
CA GLU A 109 20.38 -99.81 112.76
C GLU A 109 20.32 -99.83 111.23
N ILE A 110 20.27 -101.01 110.62
CA ILE A 110 20.12 -101.18 109.16
C ILE A 110 18.73 -100.73 108.70
N GLU A 111 17.66 -101.03 109.44
CA GLU A 111 16.30 -100.61 109.12
C GLU A 111 16.16 -99.09 109.22
N THR A 112 16.65 -98.46 110.30
CA THR A 112 16.57 -97.00 110.49
C THR A 112 17.46 -96.22 109.50
N THR A 113 18.64 -96.73 109.15
CA THR A 113 19.45 -96.11 108.08
C THR A 113 18.83 -96.33 106.69
N ASN A 114 18.18 -97.46 106.44
CA ASN A 114 17.46 -97.72 105.19
C ASN A 114 16.20 -96.84 105.07
N THR A 115 15.43 -96.61 106.14
CA THR A 115 14.31 -95.66 106.10
C THR A 115 14.80 -94.22 105.93
N GLN A 116 15.89 -93.81 106.58
CA GLN A 116 16.51 -92.49 106.36
C GLN A 116 16.95 -92.32 104.90
N LEU A 117 17.65 -93.30 104.32
CA LEU A 117 18.05 -93.26 102.91
C LEU A 117 16.85 -93.28 101.94
N GLN A 118 15.76 -93.96 102.28
CA GLN A 118 14.51 -93.90 101.51
C GLN A 118 13.82 -92.54 101.62
N GLU A 119 13.80 -91.92 102.79
CA GLU A 119 13.28 -90.57 103.01
C GLU A 119 14.09 -89.54 102.23
N GLU A 120 15.42 -89.54 102.38
CA GLU A 120 16.37 -88.68 101.64
C GLU A 120 16.24 -88.87 100.12
N LEU A 121 16.18 -90.12 99.63
CA LEU A 121 15.95 -90.42 98.21
C LEU A 121 14.60 -89.88 97.74
N SER A 122 13.54 -89.98 98.56
CA SER A 122 12.22 -89.43 98.22
C SER A 122 12.19 -87.90 98.20
N LEU A 123 12.99 -87.24 99.05
CA LEU A 123 13.12 -85.79 99.10
C LEU A 123 13.92 -85.30 97.89
N SER A 124 15.07 -85.91 97.63
CA SER A 124 15.89 -85.64 96.45
C SER A 124 15.12 -85.86 95.15
N HIS A 125 14.25 -86.88 95.08
CA HIS A 125 13.39 -87.08 93.91
C HIS A 125 12.36 -85.95 93.73
N LYS A 126 11.69 -85.50 94.80
CA LYS A 126 10.75 -84.35 94.76
C LYS A 126 11.46 -83.05 94.38
N GLU A 127 12.70 -82.84 94.84
CA GLU A 127 13.54 -81.70 94.47
C GLU A 127 13.97 -81.78 92.99
N LEU A 128 14.26 -82.97 92.48
CA LEU A 128 14.57 -83.21 91.07
C LEU A 128 13.34 -83.00 90.16
N GLU A 129 12.16 -83.52 90.54
CA GLU A 129 10.90 -83.22 89.85
C GLU A 129 10.60 -81.72 89.83
N ARG A 130 10.75 -81.05 90.98
CA ARG A 130 10.55 -79.60 91.11
C ARG A 130 11.52 -78.81 90.23
N THR A 131 12.81 -79.11 90.27
CA THR A 131 13.82 -78.40 89.48
C THR A 131 13.67 -78.67 87.99
N ILE A 132 13.22 -79.86 87.56
CA ILE A 132 12.83 -80.13 86.17
C ILE A 132 11.64 -79.25 85.76
N ALA A 133 10.59 -79.15 86.57
CA ALA A 133 9.43 -78.30 86.26
C ALA A 133 9.80 -76.80 86.20
N GLU A 134 10.67 -76.33 87.10
CA GLU A 134 11.21 -74.97 87.05
C GLU A 134 12.07 -74.74 85.79
N LEU A 135 12.92 -75.70 85.41
CA LEU A 135 13.73 -75.64 84.19
C LEU A 135 12.86 -75.64 82.92
N ASP A 136 11.82 -76.46 82.84
CA ASP A 136 10.92 -76.49 81.68
C ASP A 136 10.02 -75.26 81.59
N THR A 137 9.57 -74.69 82.71
CA THR A 137 8.89 -73.38 82.68
C THR A 137 9.83 -72.26 82.23
N LEU A 138 11.10 -72.26 82.65
CA LEU A 138 12.12 -71.33 82.16
C LEU A 138 12.44 -71.52 80.67
N ARG A 139 12.48 -72.77 80.16
CA ARG A 139 12.62 -73.06 78.72
C ARG A 139 11.46 -72.51 77.91
N VAL A 140 10.22 -72.74 78.36
CA VAL A 140 9.02 -72.22 77.69
C VAL A 140 8.98 -70.69 77.74
N GLN A 141 9.36 -70.08 78.86
CA GLN A 141 9.48 -68.62 78.97
C GLN A 141 10.55 -68.07 78.01
N ALA A 142 11.76 -68.62 78.01
CA ALA A 142 12.85 -68.16 77.15
C ALA A 142 12.55 -68.35 75.66
N ALA A 143 11.89 -69.44 75.27
CA ALA A 143 11.42 -69.66 73.90
C ALA A 143 10.33 -68.65 73.50
N ASN A 144 9.38 -68.37 74.41
CA ASN A 144 8.32 -67.40 74.17
C ASN A 144 8.84 -65.96 74.11
N THR A 145 9.79 -65.56 74.96
CA THR A 145 10.42 -64.23 74.88
C THR A 145 11.22 -64.10 73.59
N ALA A 146 12.11 -65.04 73.28
CA ALA A 146 12.90 -64.99 72.03
C ALA A 146 12.01 -64.97 70.76
N SER A 147 10.88 -65.70 70.77
CA SER A 147 9.88 -65.64 69.69
C SER A 147 9.16 -64.30 69.62
N ASN A 148 8.73 -63.74 70.76
CA ASN A 148 8.06 -62.44 70.80
C ASN A 148 9.00 -61.31 70.41
N ASP A 149 10.24 -61.30 70.91
CA ASP A 149 11.26 -60.31 70.60
C ASP A 149 11.58 -60.31 69.09
N ALA A 150 11.78 -61.50 68.50
CA ALA A 150 11.97 -61.65 67.05
C ALA A 150 10.73 -61.20 66.25
N ASN A 151 9.51 -61.49 66.71
CA ASN A 151 8.28 -61.00 66.07
C ASN A 151 8.11 -59.47 66.20
N HIS A 152 8.55 -58.88 67.31
CA HIS A 152 8.55 -57.42 67.50
C HIS A 152 9.59 -56.73 66.61
N GLU A 153 10.80 -57.29 66.49
CA GLU A 153 11.82 -56.81 65.54
C GLU A 153 11.34 -56.92 64.09
N LEU A 154 10.76 -58.07 63.71
CA LEU A 154 10.19 -58.27 62.37
C LEU A 154 9.06 -57.28 62.07
N HIS A 155 8.11 -57.07 62.98
CA HIS A 155 7.05 -56.08 62.77
C HIS A 155 7.57 -54.64 62.74
N HIS A 156 8.57 -54.28 63.56
CA HIS A 156 9.18 -52.95 63.53
C HIS A 156 9.93 -52.70 62.21
N LEU A 157 10.63 -53.71 61.67
CA LEU A 157 11.23 -53.66 60.34
C LEU A 157 10.15 -53.61 59.24
N GLU A 158 9.06 -54.34 59.39
CA GLU A 158 7.92 -54.34 58.45
C GLU A 158 7.23 -52.98 58.39
N THR A 159 6.92 -52.35 59.53
CA THR A 159 6.38 -50.98 59.58
C THR A 159 7.36 -49.98 58.99
N ARG A 160 8.65 -50.09 59.32
CA ARG A 160 9.66 -49.18 58.78
C ARG A 160 9.84 -49.33 57.26
N CYS A 161 9.73 -50.54 56.73
CA CYS A 161 9.71 -50.78 55.28
C CYS A 161 8.47 -50.17 54.61
N LYS A 162 7.29 -50.27 55.24
CA LYS A 162 6.05 -49.63 54.74
C LYS A 162 6.17 -48.10 54.75
N GLU A 163 6.62 -47.50 55.85
CA GLU A 163 6.90 -46.05 55.94
C GLU A 163 7.84 -45.57 54.83
N LEU A 164 8.96 -46.28 54.61
CA LEU A 164 9.92 -45.92 53.57
C LEU A 164 9.35 -46.09 52.17
N GLN A 165 8.54 -47.13 51.93
CA GLN A 165 7.84 -47.35 50.66
C GLN A 165 6.79 -46.26 50.39
N GLU A 166 6.03 -45.85 51.41
CA GLU A 166 5.08 -44.74 51.33
C GLU A 166 5.79 -43.42 51.00
N ILE A 167 6.89 -43.10 51.69
CA ILE A 167 7.72 -41.91 51.40
C ILE A 167 8.31 -41.95 49.98
N CYS A 168 8.78 -43.12 49.51
CA CYS A 168 9.23 -43.28 48.13
C CYS A 168 8.09 -43.05 47.12
N ASN A 169 6.88 -43.54 47.42
CA ASN A 169 5.70 -43.36 46.56
C ASN A 169 5.22 -41.91 46.52
N THR A 170 5.21 -41.19 47.64
CA THR A 170 4.84 -39.75 47.66
C THR A 170 5.87 -38.92 46.92
N ASN A 171 7.16 -39.14 47.17
CA ASN A 171 8.24 -38.42 46.49
C ASN A 171 8.21 -38.68 44.97
N HIS A 172 7.88 -39.91 44.54
CA HIS A 172 7.72 -40.24 43.13
C HIS A 172 6.55 -39.47 42.49
N GLN A 173 5.38 -39.42 43.16
CA GLN A 173 4.21 -38.65 42.69
C GLN A 173 4.48 -37.14 42.66
N GLU A 174 5.26 -36.61 43.62
CA GLU A 174 5.70 -35.22 43.62
C GLU A 174 6.64 -34.92 42.44
N ILE A 175 7.61 -35.79 42.16
CA ILE A 175 8.50 -35.68 40.99
C ILE A 175 7.69 -35.73 39.69
N GLU A 176 6.71 -36.64 39.55
CA GLU A 176 5.81 -36.67 38.38
C GLU A 176 4.93 -35.43 38.27
N ARG A 177 4.53 -34.82 39.39
CA ARG A 177 3.74 -33.59 39.42
C ARG A 177 4.58 -32.39 38.98
N GLN A 178 5.82 -32.29 39.49
CA GLN A 178 6.78 -31.26 39.10
C GLN A 178 7.20 -31.42 37.64
N ALA A 179 7.42 -32.65 37.15
CA ALA A 179 7.74 -32.92 35.76
C ALA A 179 6.60 -32.52 34.80
N ARG A 180 5.33 -32.78 35.17
CA ARG A 180 4.15 -32.30 34.43
C ARG A 180 4.06 -30.77 34.42
N ALA A 181 4.15 -30.13 35.58
CA ALA A 181 4.14 -28.68 35.69
C ALA A 181 5.26 -28.03 34.86
N LEU A 182 6.48 -28.58 34.87
CA LEU A 182 7.60 -28.13 34.05
C LEU A 182 7.41 -28.37 32.55
N GLN A 183 6.64 -29.38 32.15
CA GLN A 183 6.31 -29.65 30.75
C GLN A 183 5.18 -28.74 30.25
N GLU A 184 4.16 -28.50 31.07
CA GLU A 184 3.10 -27.51 30.83
C GLU A 184 3.71 -26.11 30.68
N GLU A 185 4.58 -25.71 31.61
CA GLU A 185 5.40 -24.49 31.57
C GLU A 185 6.30 -24.38 30.33
N ARG A 186 6.70 -25.50 29.71
CA ARG A 186 7.42 -25.49 28.42
C ARG A 186 6.48 -25.25 27.26
N SER A 187 5.36 -25.97 27.16
CA SER A 187 4.35 -25.70 26.12
C SER A 187 3.84 -24.26 26.18
N TRP A 188 3.56 -23.70 27.36
CA TRP A 188 3.17 -22.30 27.50
C TRP A 188 4.25 -21.32 27.00
N ARG A 189 5.55 -21.63 27.17
CA ARG A 189 6.64 -20.82 26.60
C ARG A 189 6.76 -21.00 25.09
N GLU A 190 6.65 -22.21 24.59
CA GLU A 190 6.70 -22.52 23.15
C GLU A 190 5.53 -21.86 22.41
N ASP A 191 4.30 -21.96 22.94
CA ASP A 191 3.11 -21.29 22.41
C ASP A 191 3.30 -19.76 22.36
N LEU A 192 3.68 -19.15 23.49
CA LEU A 192 3.96 -17.70 23.57
C LEU A 192 5.11 -17.27 22.66
N GLU A 193 6.13 -18.11 22.46
CA GLU A 193 7.21 -17.82 21.50
C GLU A 193 6.67 -17.88 20.05
N THR A 194 5.81 -18.84 19.71
CA THR A 194 5.18 -18.84 18.38
C THR A 194 4.24 -17.64 18.17
N GLU A 195 3.56 -17.15 19.22
CA GLU A 195 2.76 -15.93 19.14
C GLU A 195 3.61 -14.66 19.00
N ALA A 196 4.74 -14.58 19.70
CA ALA A 196 5.74 -13.53 19.51
C ALA A 196 6.28 -13.55 18.07
N GLN A 197 6.74 -14.70 17.57
CA GLN A 197 7.23 -14.84 16.19
C GLN A 197 6.14 -14.48 15.14
N ARG A 198 4.88 -14.88 15.36
CA ARG A 198 3.73 -14.51 14.49
C ARG A 198 3.48 -13.00 14.49
N THR A 199 3.51 -12.36 15.66
CA THR A 199 3.25 -10.92 15.80
C THR A 199 4.42 -10.08 15.26
N GLU A 200 5.67 -10.50 15.44
CA GLU A 200 6.84 -9.91 14.79
C GLU A 200 6.78 -10.04 13.26
N ALA A 201 6.42 -11.22 12.74
CA ALA A 201 6.25 -11.43 11.30
C ALA A 201 5.13 -10.54 10.73
N ALA A 202 4.00 -10.42 11.42
CA ALA A 202 2.90 -9.52 11.05
C ALA A 202 3.33 -8.04 11.07
N LEU A 203 4.07 -7.62 12.10
CA LEU A 203 4.61 -6.28 12.24
C LEU A 203 5.63 -5.94 11.13
N ASN A 204 6.50 -6.87 10.76
CA ASN A 204 7.47 -6.67 9.69
C ASN A 204 6.78 -6.62 8.32
N ALA A 205 5.81 -7.51 8.06
CA ALA A 205 4.98 -7.42 6.86
C ALA A 205 4.11 -6.15 6.82
N ALA A 206 3.76 -5.54 7.96
CA ALA A 206 3.10 -4.24 8.00
C ALA A 206 4.06 -3.09 7.62
N LYS A 207 5.28 -3.07 8.18
CA LYS A 207 6.35 -2.11 7.80
C LYS A 207 6.72 -2.20 6.32
N GLU A 208 6.78 -3.41 5.76
CA GLU A 208 7.05 -3.63 4.33
C GLU A 208 5.97 -3.02 3.45
N ARG A 209 4.68 -3.20 3.79
CA ARG A 209 3.57 -2.55 3.11
C ARG A 209 3.61 -1.03 3.27
N GLU A 210 3.94 -0.52 4.46
CA GLU A 210 4.10 0.92 4.68
C GLU A 210 5.21 1.50 3.80
N ALA A 211 6.37 0.85 3.72
CA ALA A 211 7.47 1.25 2.84
C ALA A 211 7.08 1.20 1.35
N GLN A 212 6.27 0.23 0.93
CA GLN A 212 5.71 0.17 -0.43
C GLN A 212 4.76 1.36 -0.69
N TRP A 213 3.85 1.68 0.23
CA TRP A 213 2.97 2.85 0.12
C TRP A 213 3.75 4.17 0.12
N GLN A 214 4.73 4.34 1.01
CA GLN A 214 5.63 5.49 1.02
C GLN A 214 6.39 5.62 -0.31
N SER A 215 6.80 4.50 -0.92
CA SER A 215 7.42 4.49 -2.26
C SER A 215 6.44 4.94 -3.35
N SER A 216 5.20 4.43 -3.36
CA SER A 216 4.16 4.86 -4.31
C SER A 216 3.87 6.35 -4.19
N ILE A 217 3.64 6.83 -2.97
CA ILE A 217 3.41 8.25 -2.65
C ILE A 217 4.59 9.12 -3.12
N ASN A 218 5.83 8.65 -3.01
CA ASN A 218 7.01 9.37 -3.48
C ASN A 218 7.14 9.36 -5.02
N GLN A 219 6.73 8.29 -5.70
CA GLN A 219 6.65 8.22 -7.16
C GLN A 219 5.53 9.13 -7.70
N GLU A 220 4.35 9.08 -7.10
CA GLU A 220 3.21 9.96 -7.41
C GLU A 220 3.57 11.44 -7.20
N LYS A 221 4.24 11.78 -6.09
CA LYS A 221 4.79 13.13 -5.86
C LYS A 221 5.82 13.54 -6.91
N GLN A 222 6.64 12.62 -7.42
CA GLN A 222 7.60 12.92 -8.47
C GLN A 222 6.91 13.15 -9.82
N VAL A 223 5.91 12.34 -10.17
CA VAL A 223 5.08 12.52 -11.37
C VAL A 223 4.30 13.83 -11.30
N ALA A 224 3.75 14.19 -10.13
CA ALA A 224 3.07 15.46 -9.91
C ALA A 224 4.00 16.67 -10.11
N ARG A 225 5.25 16.61 -9.62
CA ARG A 225 6.27 17.65 -9.91
C ARG A 225 6.59 17.75 -11.39
N GLN A 226 6.75 16.61 -12.07
CA GLN A 226 7.05 16.56 -13.52
C GLN A 226 5.89 17.13 -14.35
N LEU A 227 4.64 16.83 -13.97
CA LEU A 227 3.46 17.41 -14.60
C LEU A 227 3.36 18.92 -14.31
N GLN A 228 3.65 19.37 -13.09
CA GLN A 228 3.71 20.79 -12.76
C GLN A 228 4.78 21.51 -13.61
N GLN A 229 5.98 20.95 -13.73
CA GLN A 229 7.05 21.48 -14.57
C GLN A 229 6.62 21.56 -16.04
N ALA A 230 5.99 20.52 -16.59
CA ALA A 230 5.45 20.56 -17.95
C ALA A 230 4.34 21.60 -18.14
N LEU A 231 3.51 21.85 -17.11
CA LEU A 231 2.50 22.92 -17.14
C LEU A 231 3.13 24.32 -17.04
N GLU A 232 4.17 24.49 -16.24
CA GLU A 232 4.96 25.73 -16.15
C GLU A 232 5.70 26.01 -17.49
N GLU A 233 6.30 25.00 -18.10
CA GLU A 233 6.90 25.10 -19.44
C GLU A 233 5.87 25.47 -20.52
N LEU A 234 4.67 24.86 -20.49
CA LEU A 234 3.58 25.21 -21.40
C LEU A 234 3.10 26.65 -21.20
N GLN A 235 2.91 27.09 -19.95
CA GLN A 235 2.54 28.48 -19.63
C GLN A 235 3.61 29.49 -20.08
N ILE A 236 4.89 29.18 -19.90
CA ILE A 236 6.00 30.00 -20.42
C ILE A 236 5.96 30.06 -21.95
N SER A 237 5.66 28.93 -22.62
CA SER A 237 5.52 28.90 -24.08
C SER A 237 4.30 29.69 -24.59
N GLU A 238 3.18 29.68 -23.86
CA GLU A 238 1.98 30.45 -24.18
C GLU A 238 2.22 31.95 -24.01
N CYS A 239 2.84 32.37 -22.91
CA CYS A 239 3.29 33.75 -22.71
C CYS A 239 4.23 34.22 -23.83
N PHE A 240 5.21 33.39 -24.20
CA PHE A 240 6.13 33.70 -25.30
C PHE A 240 5.41 33.84 -26.66
N LEU A 241 4.40 33.01 -26.94
CA LEU A 241 3.57 33.12 -28.15
C LEU A 241 2.68 34.38 -28.12
N ILE A 242 2.17 34.77 -26.95
CA ILE A 242 1.40 36.01 -26.76
C ILE A 242 2.31 37.22 -27.06
N ASP A 243 3.52 37.25 -26.49
CA ASP A 243 4.51 38.32 -26.70
C ASP A 243 4.98 38.38 -28.16
N LEU A 244 5.30 37.23 -28.77
CA LEU A 244 5.66 37.16 -30.19
C LEU A 244 4.53 37.69 -31.09
N SER A 245 3.29 37.27 -30.83
CA SER A 245 2.13 37.78 -31.57
C SER A 245 1.89 39.28 -31.34
N ALA A 246 2.34 39.85 -30.21
CA ALA A 246 2.30 41.28 -29.94
C ALA A 246 3.36 42.04 -30.73
N GLN A 247 4.59 41.52 -30.78
CA GLN A 247 5.64 42.04 -31.66
C GLN A 247 5.18 42.03 -33.12
N GLU A 248 4.69 40.90 -33.65
CA GLU A 248 4.19 40.85 -35.03
C GLU A 248 3.02 41.83 -35.28
N ARG A 249 2.17 42.08 -34.27
CA ARG A 249 1.08 43.08 -34.38
C ARG A 249 1.61 44.50 -34.43
N GLU A 250 2.67 44.82 -33.69
CA GLU A 250 3.34 46.12 -33.77
C GLU A 250 4.10 46.27 -35.10
N GLU A 251 4.85 45.27 -35.53
CA GLU A 251 5.53 45.26 -36.84
C GLU A 251 4.53 45.45 -38.00
N ARG A 252 3.39 44.75 -37.99
CA ARG A 252 2.32 44.95 -38.97
C ARG A 252 1.73 46.36 -38.90
N ARG A 253 1.54 46.94 -37.71
CA ARG A 253 1.06 48.33 -37.56
C ARG A 253 2.09 49.33 -38.10
N MET A 254 3.37 49.13 -37.84
CA MET A 254 4.45 49.96 -38.38
C MET A 254 4.53 49.84 -39.90
N ALA A 255 4.42 48.63 -40.46
CA ALA A 255 4.35 48.41 -41.90
C ALA A 255 3.11 49.07 -42.54
N GLN A 256 1.95 49.03 -41.89
CA GLN A 256 0.73 49.73 -42.35
C GLN A 256 0.88 51.25 -42.32
N GLU A 257 1.47 51.82 -41.26
CA GLU A 257 1.73 53.26 -41.20
C GLU A 257 2.76 53.67 -42.27
N MET A 258 3.85 52.92 -42.45
CA MET A 258 4.82 53.16 -43.52
C MET A 258 4.20 53.05 -44.92
N GLN A 259 3.34 52.05 -45.17
CA GLN A 259 2.60 51.95 -46.44
C GLN A 259 1.70 53.17 -46.62
N SER A 260 0.97 53.60 -45.59
CA SER A 260 0.13 54.80 -45.68
C SER A 260 0.94 56.09 -45.89
N GLN A 261 2.21 56.14 -45.48
CA GLN A 261 3.12 57.24 -45.81
C GLN A 261 3.59 57.18 -47.27
N VAL A 262 3.83 56.00 -47.83
CA VAL A 262 4.07 55.81 -49.26
C VAL A 262 2.84 56.21 -50.06
N ASP A 263 1.65 55.70 -49.72
CA ASP A 263 0.39 56.03 -50.42
C ASP A 263 0.10 57.54 -50.40
N ARG A 264 0.37 58.23 -49.26
CA ARG A 264 0.29 59.69 -49.16
C ARG A 264 1.31 60.36 -50.09
N ALA A 265 2.59 59.97 -50.02
CA ALA A 265 3.65 60.55 -50.85
C ALA A 265 3.42 60.33 -52.36
N ASP A 266 2.90 59.17 -52.76
CA ASP A 266 2.49 58.89 -54.14
C ASP A 266 1.28 59.76 -54.53
N SER A 267 0.30 59.96 -53.65
CA SER A 267 -0.82 60.87 -53.93
C SER A 267 -0.38 62.34 -54.06
N GLU A 268 0.60 62.79 -53.26
CA GLU A 268 1.23 64.11 -53.37
C GLU A 268 2.08 64.23 -54.64
N LEU A 269 2.76 63.15 -55.04
CA LEU A 269 3.53 63.07 -56.28
C LEU A 269 2.62 63.12 -57.51
N GLU A 270 1.49 62.40 -57.53
CA GLU A 270 0.50 62.49 -58.60
C GLU A 270 -0.19 63.86 -58.64
N ALA A 271 -0.51 64.47 -57.48
CA ALA A 271 -0.99 65.85 -57.43
C ALA A 271 0.04 66.84 -57.98
N CYS A 272 1.33 66.65 -57.68
CA CYS A 272 2.41 67.44 -58.27
C CYS A 272 2.56 67.21 -59.78
N LYS A 273 2.50 65.96 -60.27
CA LYS A 273 2.53 65.61 -61.70
C LYS A 273 1.36 66.24 -62.45
N LEU A 274 0.14 66.13 -61.92
CA LEU A 274 -1.05 66.78 -62.48
C LEU A 274 -0.89 68.30 -62.50
N ARG A 275 -0.39 68.92 -61.42
CA ARG A 275 -0.17 70.37 -61.41
C ARG A 275 0.93 70.82 -62.38
N ILE A 276 2.00 70.04 -62.55
CA ILE A 276 3.01 70.28 -63.59
C ILE A 276 2.36 70.19 -64.98
N HIS A 277 1.61 69.13 -65.27
CA HIS A 277 0.93 68.93 -66.55
C HIS A 277 -0.09 70.05 -66.86
N ASP A 278 -0.80 70.57 -65.85
CA ASP A 278 -1.70 71.71 -66.04
C ASP A 278 -0.94 73.02 -66.22
N MET A 279 0.18 73.24 -65.52
CA MET A 279 1.07 74.38 -65.80
C MET A 279 1.70 74.28 -67.20
N GLU A 280 1.99 73.08 -67.70
CA GLU A 280 2.48 72.84 -69.07
C GLU A 280 1.39 73.12 -70.12
N ARG A 281 0.14 72.70 -69.89
CA ARG A 281 -1.03 73.10 -70.70
C ARG A 281 -1.24 74.63 -70.70
N GLU A 282 -1.18 75.26 -69.53
CA GLU A 282 -1.26 76.72 -69.39
C GLU A 282 -0.12 77.39 -70.21
N LEU A 283 1.12 76.90 -70.09
CA LEU A 283 2.30 77.38 -70.81
C LEU A 283 2.17 77.22 -72.33
N ASP A 284 1.68 76.07 -72.84
CA ASP A 284 1.49 75.84 -74.27
C ASP A 284 0.35 76.67 -74.85
N SER A 285 -0.75 76.85 -74.11
CA SER A 285 -1.81 77.79 -74.49
C SER A 285 -1.31 79.24 -74.54
N ALA A 286 -0.39 79.61 -73.64
CA ALA A 286 0.26 80.91 -73.64
C ALA A 286 1.28 81.06 -74.79
N ARG A 287 2.03 80.00 -75.14
CA ARG A 287 2.90 79.95 -76.32
C ARG A 287 2.09 80.19 -77.59
N GLU A 288 1.02 79.42 -77.81
CA GLU A 288 0.07 79.64 -78.91
C GLU A 288 -0.48 81.07 -78.93
N ALA A 289 -0.85 81.64 -77.78
CA ALA A 289 -1.34 83.02 -77.68
C ALA A 289 -0.26 84.04 -78.06
N THR A 290 1.01 83.83 -77.68
CA THR A 290 2.13 84.70 -78.10
C THR A 290 2.46 84.55 -79.59
N GLU A 291 2.35 83.36 -80.16
CA GLU A 291 2.51 83.14 -81.61
C GLU A 291 1.42 83.86 -82.39
N LYS A 292 0.15 83.68 -82.01
CA LYS A 292 -1.02 84.38 -82.58
C LYS A 292 -0.88 85.90 -82.44
N TYR A 293 -0.41 86.39 -81.29
CA TYR A 293 -0.11 87.82 -81.09
C TYR A 293 1.03 88.30 -82.01
N SER A 294 2.08 87.50 -82.21
CA SER A 294 3.20 87.85 -83.10
C SER A 294 2.75 87.93 -84.57
N ALA A 295 1.91 87.00 -85.02
CA ALA A 295 1.34 86.98 -86.37
C ALA A 295 0.41 88.19 -86.58
N LEU A 296 -0.47 88.50 -85.62
CA LEU A 296 -1.28 89.71 -85.64
C LEU A 296 -0.42 90.98 -85.59
N GLN A 297 0.71 90.98 -84.90
CA GLN A 297 1.64 92.12 -84.89
C GLN A 297 2.30 92.34 -86.27
N VAL A 298 2.57 91.28 -87.03
CA VAL A 298 3.02 91.38 -88.43
C VAL A 298 1.88 91.89 -89.31
N GLU A 299 0.70 91.30 -89.24
CA GLU A 299 -0.47 91.73 -90.04
C GLU A 299 -0.84 93.19 -89.78
N VAL A 300 -0.76 93.66 -88.52
CA VAL A 300 -0.97 95.07 -88.15
C VAL A 300 0.14 95.97 -88.68
N LYS A 301 1.40 95.53 -88.75
CA LYS A 301 2.49 96.30 -89.40
C LYS A 301 2.25 96.41 -90.91
N GLU A 302 1.84 95.33 -91.57
CA GLU A 302 1.51 95.31 -93.00
C GLU A 302 0.29 96.18 -93.33
N LYS A 303 -0.79 96.08 -92.54
CA LYS A 303 -1.97 96.94 -92.68
C LYS A 303 -1.64 98.41 -92.41
N ASN A 304 -0.77 98.73 -91.46
CA ASN A 304 -0.28 100.10 -91.27
C ASN A 304 0.57 100.59 -92.45
N LEU A 305 1.41 99.74 -93.05
CA LEU A 305 2.16 100.07 -94.26
C LEU A 305 1.22 100.32 -95.46
N LEU A 306 0.16 99.51 -95.61
CA LEU A 306 -0.87 99.70 -96.62
C LEU A 306 -1.67 101.00 -96.40
N ILE A 307 -2.05 101.31 -95.15
CA ILE A 307 -2.66 102.59 -94.77
C ILE A 307 -1.72 103.75 -95.08
N GLY A 308 -0.40 103.58 -94.89
CA GLY A 308 0.62 104.56 -95.30
C GLY A 308 0.61 104.82 -96.80
N LYS A 309 0.60 103.77 -97.63
CA LYS A 309 0.49 103.87 -99.10
C LYS A 309 -0.80 104.57 -99.52
N LEU A 310 -1.95 104.08 -99.06
CA LEU A 310 -3.27 104.65 -99.38
C LEU A 310 -3.43 106.11 -98.94
N ARG A 311 -2.83 106.50 -97.81
CA ARG A 311 -2.78 107.91 -97.38
C ARG A 311 -1.93 108.76 -98.32
N HIS A 312 -0.79 108.26 -98.80
CA HIS A 312 0.04 108.99 -99.75
C HIS A 312 -0.66 109.13 -101.11
N GLU A 313 -1.26 108.06 -101.62
CA GLU A 313 -2.09 108.05 -102.83
C GLU A 313 -3.28 109.03 -102.72
N ALA A 314 -3.97 109.08 -101.57
CA ALA A 314 -5.08 110.02 -101.34
C ALA A 314 -4.64 111.49 -101.24
N VAL A 315 -3.39 111.77 -100.84
CA VAL A 315 -2.81 113.12 -100.90
C VAL A 315 -2.51 113.51 -102.34
N ILE A 316 -1.86 112.63 -103.11
CA ILE A 316 -1.55 112.85 -104.54
C ILE A 316 -2.84 113.08 -105.36
N LEU A 317 -3.91 112.32 -105.07
CA LEU A 317 -5.19 112.48 -105.74
C LEU A 317 -5.87 113.83 -105.42
N ASN A 318 -5.70 114.35 -104.20
CA ASN A 318 -6.16 115.70 -103.82
C ASN A 318 -5.37 116.80 -104.56
N GLU A 319 -4.08 116.59 -104.78
CA GLU A 319 -3.20 117.51 -105.50
C GLU A 319 -3.63 117.59 -106.99
N HIS A 320 -3.86 116.45 -107.65
CA HIS A 320 -4.44 116.41 -109.00
C HIS A 320 -5.83 117.08 -109.08
N LEU A 321 -6.68 116.89 -108.07
CA LEU A 321 -8.01 117.51 -108.03
C LEU A 321 -7.95 119.03 -107.83
N THR A 322 -6.98 119.54 -107.06
CA THR A 322 -6.78 120.98 -106.86
C THR A 322 -6.11 121.65 -108.06
N GLU A 323 -5.25 120.97 -108.82
CA GLU A 323 -4.81 121.44 -110.14
C GLU A 323 -5.98 121.55 -111.13
N ALA A 324 -6.81 120.51 -111.25
CA ALA A 324 -7.95 120.50 -112.17
C ALA A 324 -8.96 121.64 -111.88
N LEU A 325 -9.27 121.88 -110.61
CA LEU A 325 -10.14 122.99 -110.19
C LEU A 325 -9.51 124.38 -110.44
N ARG A 326 -8.18 124.48 -110.45
CA ARG A 326 -7.46 125.73 -110.75
C ARG A 326 -7.52 126.07 -112.25
N LEU A 327 -7.56 125.06 -113.12
CA LEU A 327 -7.65 125.24 -114.58
C LEU A 327 -9.04 125.77 -114.99
N VAL A 328 -10.12 125.08 -114.58
CA VAL A 328 -11.52 125.40 -114.92
C VAL A 328 -11.91 126.84 -114.53
N ARG A 329 -11.26 127.41 -113.51
CA ARG A 329 -11.57 128.76 -113.02
C ARG A 329 -11.06 129.90 -113.91
N ARG A 330 -10.29 129.61 -114.95
CA ARG A 330 -9.63 130.61 -115.81
C ARG A 330 -10.40 130.90 -117.11
N ASP A 331 -11.10 129.92 -117.67
CA ASP A 331 -11.69 130.04 -119.01
C ASP A 331 -13.07 130.73 -119.03
N ALA A 332 -13.69 130.94 -117.86
CA ALA A 332 -15.05 131.45 -117.73
C ALA A 332 -15.21 132.97 -117.94
N SER A 333 -14.13 133.74 -118.08
CA SER A 333 -14.16 135.21 -118.03
C SER A 333 -14.26 135.93 -119.38
N GLU A 334 -13.90 135.29 -120.50
CA GLU A 334 -13.83 135.96 -121.81
C GLU A 334 -15.21 136.15 -122.46
N ALA A 335 -16.12 135.18 -122.34
CA ALA A 335 -17.40 135.12 -123.08
C ALA A 335 -18.45 136.22 -122.75
N MET A 336 -18.18 137.11 -121.79
CA MET A 336 -19.15 138.10 -121.30
C MET A 336 -19.09 139.46 -122.04
N VAL A 337 -18.00 139.74 -122.76
CA VAL A 337 -17.72 141.09 -123.32
C VAL A 337 -18.45 141.32 -124.65
N ASP A 338 -18.35 140.39 -125.60
CA ASP A 338 -18.73 140.61 -127.00
C ASP A 338 -20.22 140.95 -127.21
N ARG A 339 -21.11 140.36 -126.42
CA ARG A 339 -22.56 140.51 -126.58
C ARG A 339 -23.04 141.97 -126.44
N ARG A 340 -22.29 142.81 -125.70
CA ARG A 340 -22.59 144.25 -125.59
C ARG A 340 -22.12 145.06 -126.80
N LEU A 341 -20.99 144.70 -127.42
CA LEU A 341 -20.41 145.43 -128.55
C LEU A 341 -21.30 145.31 -129.79
N VAL A 342 -21.66 144.06 -130.15
CA VAL A 342 -22.50 143.71 -131.31
C VAL A 342 -23.82 144.48 -131.34
N THR A 343 -24.50 144.57 -130.19
CA THR A 343 -25.85 145.16 -130.08
C THR A 343 -25.87 146.64 -130.47
N ASN A 344 -24.78 147.37 -130.27
CA ASN A 344 -24.71 148.82 -130.54
C ASN A 344 -24.59 149.12 -132.05
N LEU A 345 -23.72 148.39 -132.77
CA LEU A 345 -23.49 148.60 -134.20
C LEU A 345 -24.76 148.36 -135.05
N ILE A 346 -25.57 147.37 -134.68
CA ILE A 346 -26.81 147.04 -135.40
C ILE A 346 -27.83 148.19 -135.34
N LEU A 347 -27.91 148.91 -134.21
CA LEU A 347 -28.78 150.09 -134.05
C LEU A 347 -28.30 151.29 -134.89
N GLN A 348 -26.99 151.49 -135.01
CA GLN A 348 -26.42 152.52 -135.89
C GLN A 348 -26.69 152.24 -137.38
N PHE A 349 -26.65 150.97 -137.82
CA PHE A 349 -26.96 150.63 -139.21
C PHE A 349 -28.41 150.92 -139.61
N LEU A 350 -29.38 150.67 -138.71
CA LEU A 350 -30.80 150.83 -139.01
C LEU A 350 -31.23 152.31 -139.13
N THR A 351 -30.59 153.21 -138.39
CA THR A 351 -30.98 154.63 -138.28
C THR A 351 -30.39 155.54 -139.37
N ALA A 352 -29.43 155.06 -140.17
CA ALA A 352 -28.77 155.85 -141.21
C ALA A 352 -29.68 156.09 -142.46
N PRO A 353 -29.82 157.34 -142.97
CA PRO A 353 -30.66 157.65 -144.13
C PRO A 353 -30.15 156.99 -145.43
N ARG A 354 -31.08 156.63 -146.33
CA ARG A 354 -30.86 155.71 -147.46
C ARG A 354 -29.95 156.22 -148.61
N ALA A 355 -29.27 157.35 -148.47
CA ALA A 355 -28.46 157.97 -149.52
C ALA A 355 -27.00 158.27 -149.10
N ASP A 356 -26.57 157.92 -147.88
CA ASP A 356 -25.18 158.14 -147.42
C ASP A 356 -24.33 156.86 -147.56
N SER A 357 -23.13 157.02 -148.11
CA SER A 357 -22.08 156.00 -148.26
C SER A 357 -21.67 155.29 -146.97
N LYS A 358 -21.66 156.02 -145.83
CA LYS A 358 -21.19 155.52 -144.52
C LYS A 358 -21.95 154.29 -144.01
N ARG A 359 -23.18 154.08 -144.49
CA ARG A 359 -24.03 152.93 -144.13
C ARG A 359 -23.38 151.59 -144.50
N PHE A 360 -22.57 151.54 -145.55
CA PHE A 360 -21.88 150.32 -145.98
C PHE A 360 -20.62 150.00 -145.16
N GLU A 361 -19.94 151.02 -144.62
CA GLU A 361 -18.78 150.82 -143.74
C GLU A 361 -19.21 150.19 -142.41
N ILE A 362 -20.31 150.68 -141.81
CA ILE A 362 -20.88 150.12 -140.56
C ILE A 362 -21.24 148.64 -140.76
N LEU A 363 -21.85 148.29 -141.90
CA LEU A 363 -22.18 146.89 -142.24
C LEU A 363 -20.93 146.01 -142.36
N ARG A 364 -19.83 146.55 -142.93
CA ARG A 364 -18.55 145.84 -143.05
C ARG A 364 -17.91 145.56 -141.69
N VAL A 365 -18.00 146.50 -140.75
CA VAL A 365 -17.52 146.28 -139.37
C VAL A 365 -18.35 145.20 -138.68
N ILE A 366 -19.69 145.22 -138.80
CA ILE A 366 -20.57 144.16 -138.27
C ILE A 366 -20.15 142.77 -138.78
N ALA A 367 -19.95 142.63 -140.10
CA ALA A 367 -19.53 141.37 -140.71
C ALA A 367 -18.19 140.84 -140.14
N SER A 368 -17.23 141.73 -139.85
CA SER A 368 -15.95 141.37 -139.25
C SER A 368 -16.05 140.94 -137.78
N VAL A 369 -16.88 141.63 -136.98
CA VAL A 369 -17.06 141.32 -135.54
C VAL A 369 -17.87 140.04 -135.33
N LEU A 370 -18.82 139.74 -136.22
CA LEU A 370 -19.62 138.52 -136.18
C LEU A 370 -19.05 137.36 -137.01
N GLN A 371 -17.89 137.54 -137.66
CA GLN A 371 -17.24 136.54 -138.51
C GLN A 371 -18.19 135.91 -139.55
N TRP A 372 -18.90 136.75 -140.31
CA TRP A 372 -19.83 136.28 -141.34
C TRP A 372 -19.09 135.59 -142.49
N ASP A 373 -19.40 134.33 -142.75
CA ASP A 373 -18.95 133.60 -143.94
C ASP A 373 -19.34 134.30 -145.25
N ASP A 374 -18.56 134.10 -146.31
CA ASP A 374 -18.68 134.82 -147.59
C ASP A 374 -20.09 134.74 -148.22
N GLU A 375 -20.77 133.59 -148.11
CA GLU A 375 -22.17 133.43 -148.58
C GLU A 375 -23.17 134.37 -147.89
N GLN A 376 -22.88 134.79 -146.66
CA GLN A 376 -23.73 135.71 -145.90
C GLN A 376 -23.40 137.17 -146.28
N GLN A 377 -22.12 137.46 -146.56
CA GLN A 377 -21.68 138.77 -147.04
C GLN A 377 -22.20 139.08 -148.46
N GLU A 378 -22.30 138.09 -149.35
CA GLU A 378 -22.89 138.25 -150.68
C GLU A 378 -24.39 138.60 -150.61
N LYS A 379 -25.16 137.90 -149.76
CA LYS A 379 -26.60 138.18 -149.53
C LYS A 379 -26.84 139.56 -148.89
N ALA A 380 -25.85 140.10 -148.16
CA ALA A 380 -25.88 141.46 -147.63
C ALA A 380 -25.53 142.55 -148.68
N GLY A 381 -25.15 142.15 -149.90
CA GLY A 381 -24.93 143.05 -151.05
C GLY A 381 -23.61 143.82 -151.03
N LEU A 382 -22.64 143.41 -150.20
CA LEU A 382 -21.42 144.19 -149.93
C LEU A 382 -20.26 143.95 -150.92
N GLN A 383 -20.31 142.86 -151.70
CA GLN A 383 -19.24 142.48 -152.64
C GLN A 383 -19.82 141.83 -153.91
N LYS A 384 -19.08 141.88 -155.03
CA LYS A 384 -19.60 141.43 -156.34
C LYS A 384 -18.58 140.59 -157.15
N GLN A 385 -18.73 139.27 -157.02
CA GLN A 385 -18.38 138.21 -157.97
C GLN A 385 -16.90 137.81 -158.23
N ASN A 386 -16.72 136.49 -158.41
CA ASN A 386 -15.61 135.76 -159.05
C ASN A 386 -14.36 135.39 -158.17
N PRO A 387 -13.58 134.32 -158.50
CA PRO A 387 -13.77 133.03 -157.79
C PRO A 387 -12.48 132.23 -157.45
N ARG A 388 -12.54 131.26 -156.50
CA ARG A 388 -11.85 129.94 -156.56
C ARG A 388 -12.01 129.04 -155.32
N ALA A 389 -11.48 127.80 -155.47
CA ALA A 389 -11.21 126.73 -154.49
C ALA A 389 -10.63 127.17 -153.12
N GLY A 390 -10.57 126.34 -152.06
CA GLY A 390 -10.84 124.90 -151.92
C GLY A 390 -9.59 124.06 -151.57
N ILE A 391 -9.80 122.83 -151.07
CA ILE A 391 -8.81 121.75 -150.75
C ILE A 391 -8.18 121.75 -149.32
N ARG A 392 -8.00 120.51 -148.82
CA ARG A 392 -7.55 119.99 -147.49
C ARG A 392 -6.03 120.15 -147.26
N PHE A 393 -5.50 119.85 -146.04
CA PHE A 393 -4.34 118.92 -145.80
C PHE A 393 -3.92 118.73 -144.31
N LEU A 394 -3.45 117.50 -143.92
CA LEU A 394 -2.62 117.06 -142.74
C LEU A 394 -3.04 117.51 -141.30
N GLY A 395 -2.55 117.02 -140.12
CA GLY A 395 -1.58 115.99 -139.63
C GLY A 395 -1.35 116.21 -138.09
N PHE A 396 -0.66 115.43 -137.23
CA PHE A 396 -0.09 114.05 -137.21
C PHE A 396 0.53 113.68 -135.81
N GLY A 397 0.33 112.46 -135.26
CA GLY A 397 1.29 111.73 -134.35
C GLY A 397 1.04 111.56 -132.81
N GLY A 398 1.18 110.32 -132.28
CA GLY A 398 1.86 110.02 -130.97
C GLY A 398 1.15 109.34 -129.75
N GLY A 399 1.28 107.99 -129.57
CA GLY A 399 1.24 107.22 -128.26
C GLY A 399 -0.09 107.05 -127.46
N GLY A 400 -0.29 106.10 -126.51
CA GLY A 400 0.40 104.83 -126.18
C GLY A 400 0.06 104.16 -124.79
N GLY A 401 -0.41 102.89 -124.73
CA GLY A 401 -0.24 101.91 -123.61
C GLY A 401 -1.30 101.73 -122.47
N LYS A 402 -1.65 100.47 -122.08
CA LYS A 402 -2.35 100.06 -120.80
C LYS A 402 -2.47 98.50 -120.58
N PRO A 403 -2.46 97.94 -119.34
CA PRO A 403 -2.62 96.48 -119.02
C PRO A 403 -3.84 96.06 -118.12
N SER A 404 -3.78 94.90 -117.40
CA SER A 404 -4.91 93.97 -117.07
C SER A 404 -4.98 93.37 -115.61
N SER A 405 -6.09 92.67 -115.26
CA SER A 405 -6.41 91.81 -114.06
C SER A 405 -7.76 91.04 -114.29
N SER A 406 -8.25 90.00 -113.55
CA SER A 406 -7.70 89.00 -112.58
C SER A 406 -8.74 87.88 -112.17
N ASN A 407 -8.25 86.73 -111.67
CA ASN A 407 -8.76 85.60 -110.80
C ASN A 407 -10.13 85.67 -110.05
N ALA A 408 -10.73 84.62 -109.41
CA ALA A 408 -10.72 83.11 -109.40
C ALA A 408 -11.73 82.63 -108.28
N THR A 409 -12.34 81.43 -108.08
CA THR A 409 -12.38 80.01 -108.58
C THR A 409 -11.43 78.96 -107.94
N THR A 410 -11.79 77.74 -107.45
CA THR A 410 -13.09 77.05 -107.09
C THR A 410 -12.87 75.63 -106.45
N SER A 411 -13.62 75.22 -105.40
CA SER A 411 -14.00 73.82 -104.99
C SER A 411 -12.88 72.84 -104.47
N ALA A 412 -13.07 71.58 -103.97
CA ALA A 412 -14.21 70.64 -103.81
C ALA A 412 -14.00 69.49 -102.75
N SER A 413 -15.08 68.78 -102.33
CA SER A 413 -15.22 67.34 -101.87
C SER A 413 -14.51 66.74 -100.61
N GLY A 414 -15.17 65.78 -99.91
CA GLY A 414 -14.49 64.71 -99.11
C GLY A 414 -15.21 64.07 -97.87
N ASP A 415 -15.51 62.76 -97.97
CA ASP A 415 -15.51 61.65 -96.97
C ASP A 415 -16.40 61.52 -95.70
N GLU A 416 -16.64 60.24 -95.35
CA GLU A 416 -17.45 59.69 -94.25
C GLU A 416 -16.54 59.07 -93.16
N SER A 417 -16.52 59.60 -91.93
CA SER A 417 -15.66 59.03 -90.86
C SER A 417 -16.17 59.17 -89.41
N VAL A 418 -17.30 59.85 -89.18
CA VAL A 418 -17.69 60.28 -87.81
C VAL A 418 -18.71 59.34 -87.14
N SER A 419 -19.59 58.72 -87.91
CA SER A 419 -20.70 57.90 -87.40
C SER A 419 -20.24 56.59 -86.74
N ASN A 420 -19.27 55.88 -87.32
CA ASN A 420 -18.85 54.56 -86.81
C ASN A 420 -18.17 54.65 -85.43
N LEU A 421 -17.30 55.66 -85.23
CA LEU A 421 -16.65 55.90 -83.93
C LEU A 421 -17.66 56.24 -82.82
N PHE A 422 -18.78 56.89 -83.17
CA PHE A 422 -19.84 57.20 -82.21
C PHE A 422 -20.66 55.97 -81.80
N VAL A 423 -20.80 54.98 -82.69
CA VAL A 423 -21.45 53.69 -82.38
C VAL A 423 -20.55 52.80 -81.52
N GLU A 424 -19.25 52.76 -81.80
CA GLU A 424 -18.27 52.01 -81.01
C GLU A 424 -18.16 52.56 -79.57
N PHE A 425 -18.15 53.89 -79.41
CA PHE A 425 -18.19 54.55 -78.11
C PHE A 425 -19.40 54.12 -77.27
N LEU A 426 -20.62 54.21 -77.85
CA LEU A 426 -21.87 53.87 -77.15
C LEU A 426 -21.98 52.39 -76.76
N LEU A 427 -21.34 51.47 -77.50
CA LEU A 427 -21.25 50.06 -77.09
C LEU A 427 -20.27 49.88 -75.92
N SER A 428 -19.10 50.53 -75.97
CA SER A 428 -18.05 50.38 -74.96
C SER A 428 -18.43 50.93 -73.57
N GLU A 429 -19.31 51.95 -73.51
CA GLU A 429 -19.72 52.59 -72.26
C GLU A 429 -20.82 51.80 -71.53
N VAL A 430 -21.65 51.05 -72.26
CA VAL A 430 -22.69 50.17 -71.69
C VAL A 430 -22.07 48.96 -70.99
N GLU A 431 -21.14 48.25 -71.62
CA GLU A 431 -20.49 47.06 -71.01
C GLU A 431 -19.73 47.38 -69.71
N ARG A 432 -19.21 48.61 -69.57
CA ARG A 432 -18.55 49.07 -68.33
C ARG A 432 -19.50 49.27 -67.15
N SER A 433 -20.82 49.32 -67.38
CA SER A 433 -21.80 49.62 -66.31
C SER A 433 -22.29 48.40 -65.52
N GLU A 434 -22.17 47.17 -66.05
CA GLU A 434 -22.68 45.96 -65.38
C GLU A 434 -21.65 45.27 -64.45
N ALA A 435 -20.35 45.55 -64.62
CA ALA A 435 -19.27 44.72 -64.06
C ALA A 435 -18.96 44.94 -62.55
N SER A 436 -19.76 45.69 -61.79
CA SER A 436 -19.42 46.11 -60.42
C SER A 436 -20.38 45.61 -59.33
N LYS A 437 -20.31 44.31 -58.96
CA LYS A 437 -20.84 43.85 -57.66
C LYS A 437 -20.18 42.58 -57.11
N SER A 438 -19.40 42.72 -56.04
CA SER A 438 -18.85 41.63 -55.21
C SER A 438 -19.80 41.25 -54.06
N PRO A 439 -19.64 40.06 -53.42
CA PRO A 439 -20.69 39.44 -52.59
C PRO A 439 -20.54 39.68 -51.07
N SER A 440 -21.60 39.37 -50.30
CA SER A 440 -21.56 39.32 -48.83
C SER A 440 -22.66 38.44 -48.20
N ALA A 441 -22.31 37.24 -47.70
CA ALA A 441 -23.06 36.38 -46.76
C ALA A 441 -22.27 35.07 -46.52
N PRO A 442 -22.52 34.28 -45.43
CA PRO A 442 -23.25 34.55 -44.19
C PRO A 442 -22.37 34.34 -42.91
N THR A 443 -23.00 34.36 -41.73
CA THR A 443 -22.38 34.20 -40.39
C THR A 443 -22.65 32.85 -39.73
N GLU A 444 -21.65 32.29 -39.05
CA GLU A 444 -21.75 31.20 -38.06
C GLU A 444 -20.47 31.20 -37.16
N SER A 445 -20.40 30.62 -35.95
CA SER A 445 -21.41 29.89 -35.15
C SER A 445 -21.15 29.94 -33.62
N THR A 446 -22.18 29.57 -32.84
CA THR A 446 -22.17 28.67 -31.66
C THR A 446 -21.18 28.86 -30.48
N SER A 447 -21.70 29.50 -29.43
CA SER A 447 -21.61 29.19 -27.97
C SER A 447 -20.38 28.53 -27.31
N GLN A 448 -20.03 29.05 -26.12
CA GLN A 448 -19.66 28.22 -24.95
C GLN A 448 -20.35 28.75 -23.68
N SER A 449 -20.74 27.84 -22.78
CA SER A 449 -21.39 28.13 -21.48
C SER A 449 -20.53 27.62 -20.33
N SER A 450 -20.43 28.39 -19.24
CA SER A 450 -19.65 28.02 -18.05
C SER A 450 -20.11 26.69 -17.44
N PHE A 451 -19.15 25.93 -16.89
CA PHE A 451 -19.37 24.75 -16.05
C PHE A 451 -18.79 25.04 -14.65
N ASP A 452 -19.64 25.21 -13.65
CA ASP A 452 -19.20 25.59 -12.30
C ASP A 452 -18.63 24.40 -11.51
N LEU A 453 -17.35 24.51 -11.14
CA LEU A 453 -16.59 23.53 -10.35
C LEU A 453 -17.05 23.38 -8.89
N HIS A 454 -17.98 24.21 -8.40
CA HIS A 454 -18.37 24.27 -6.99
C HIS A 454 -19.20 23.08 -6.47
N ARG A 455 -19.60 22.12 -7.32
CA ARG A 455 -20.53 21.04 -6.95
C ARG A 455 -19.89 19.73 -6.45
N LEU A 456 -18.57 19.67 -6.31
CA LEU A 456 -17.85 18.46 -5.85
C LEU A 456 -17.39 18.50 -4.39
N ALA A 457 -17.44 19.65 -3.72
CA ALA A 457 -16.91 19.85 -2.35
C ALA A 457 -17.92 19.53 -1.21
N GLN A 458 -18.97 18.73 -1.46
CA GLN A 458 -20.06 18.47 -0.50
C GLN A 458 -20.43 16.99 -0.36
N LEU A 459 -19.45 16.08 -0.47
CA LEU A 459 -19.66 14.63 -0.34
C LEU A 459 -18.69 13.92 0.63
N ASP A 460 -17.90 14.65 1.42
CA ASP A 460 -16.80 14.10 2.24
C ASP A 460 -16.98 14.29 3.76
N GLU A 461 -18.22 14.49 4.25
CA GLU A 461 -18.53 14.48 5.68
C GLU A 461 -19.59 13.42 6.05
N GLN A 462 -19.12 12.23 6.47
CA GLN A 462 -19.88 11.32 7.33
C GLN A 462 -18.97 10.72 8.43
N PRO A 463 -19.13 11.09 9.71
CA PRO A 463 -18.46 10.42 10.81
C PRO A 463 -19.15 9.09 11.13
N SER A 464 -18.48 7.97 10.85
CA SER A 464 -18.98 6.61 11.12
C SER A 464 -18.37 6.00 12.38
N ASP A 465 -18.53 6.69 13.51
CA ASP A 465 -17.94 6.28 14.79
C ASP A 465 -18.74 5.12 15.43
N ARG A 466 -18.24 3.89 15.26
CA ARG A 466 -18.74 2.66 15.90
C ARG A 466 -17.62 1.65 16.14
N THR A 467 -17.01 1.71 17.33
CA THR A 467 -16.19 0.62 17.88
C THR A 467 -17.05 -0.52 18.43
N PRO A 468 -16.67 -1.79 18.20
CA PRO A 468 -17.08 -2.91 19.05
C PRO A 468 -15.88 -3.67 19.64
N SER A 469 -16.01 -4.05 20.92
CA SER A 469 -15.10 -4.91 21.71
C SER A 469 -13.73 -4.32 22.06
#